data_AF-A0A7X4B973-F1
#
_entry.id   AF-A0A7X4B973-F1
#
_cell.length_a   1.000
_cell.length_b   1.000
_cell.length_c   1.000
_cell.angle_alpha   90.00
_cell.angle_beta   90.00
_cell.angle_gamma   90.00
#
_symmetry.space_group_name_H-M   'P 1'
#
loop_
_entity.id
_entity.type
_entity.pdbx_description
1 polymer ?
#
loop_
_entity_poly.entity_id
_entity_poly.type
_entity_poly.pdbx_seq_one_letter_code
_entity_poly.pdbx_strand_id
1 'polypeptide(L)'
;MKSIFKSSKFFYLAFLLGLFPFFGCGSDDVTLFPVSEEFKFPSGASGPLWQLSDADIAEILESHSAGWSLREDKEWYKKGYHGQLLKQFGDIPEVRYLIAFDRHPGQKTREQFIAKSEALHRLFPNEETLEALQQTTKLPDLTKPGRSETESEWIARDPEEYYEYLLRSLIKRYGDIPEVYTVAHFVLKYKQGAKLIGTDVRAYKAAMAHLSNLDAQREGKQGEEPDD
;
A
#
# COMPACT_ATOMS: atom_id res chain seq x y z
N MET A 1 17.59 16.25 27.16
CA MET A 1 16.36 16.69 26.46
C MET A 1 15.99 15.62 25.46
N LYS A 2 14.71 15.25 25.42
CA LYS A 2 14.15 14.09 24.72
C LYS A 2 13.98 14.31 23.20
N SER A 3 14.24 13.21 22.47
CA SER A 3 13.49 12.67 21.30
C SER A 3 13.54 13.50 19.99
N ILE A 4 13.25 13.03 18.77
CA ILE A 4 12.34 12.00 18.25
C ILE A 4 12.80 11.64 16.80
N PHE A 5 12.37 10.47 16.29
CA PHE A 5 12.24 10.05 14.87
C PHE A 5 13.16 8.94 14.33
N LYS A 6 12.96 7.73 14.86
CA LYS A 6 13.00 6.49 14.06
C LYS A 6 11.62 5.82 14.16
N SER A 7 10.74 6.00 13.17
CA SER A 7 9.55 5.15 13.03
C SER A 7 8.94 5.30 11.62
N SER A 8 9.35 4.45 10.67
CA SER A 8 8.58 4.26 9.43
C SER A 8 8.22 2.80 9.16
N LYS A 9 9.01 1.84 9.66
CA LYS A 9 8.65 0.41 9.64
C LYS A 9 7.77 0.01 10.83
N PHE A 10 7.91 0.69 11.97
CA PHE A 10 6.98 0.56 13.10
C PHE A 10 5.62 1.19 12.82
N PHE A 11 5.49 2.12 11.86
CA PHE A 11 4.20 2.73 11.53
C PHE A 11 3.26 1.74 10.84
N TYR A 12 3.77 0.93 9.90
CA TYR A 12 2.96 -0.11 9.24
C TYR A 12 2.73 -1.33 10.13
N LEU A 13 3.66 -1.65 11.04
CA LEU A 13 3.48 -2.72 12.01
C LEU A 13 2.52 -2.31 13.14
N ALA A 14 2.55 -1.05 13.60
CA ALA A 14 1.59 -0.51 14.58
C ALA A 14 0.21 -0.31 13.97
N PHE A 15 0.09 -0.03 12.67
CA PHE A 15 -1.20 0.00 11.98
C PHE A 15 -1.81 -1.40 11.81
N LEU A 16 -0.98 -2.44 11.67
CA LEU A 16 -1.44 -3.84 11.58
C LEU A 16 -1.65 -4.51 12.95
N LEU A 17 -0.94 -4.08 14.00
CA LEU A 17 -1.07 -4.61 15.36
C LEU A 17 -1.99 -3.77 16.27
N GLY A 18 -2.35 -2.53 15.88
CA GLY A 18 -3.30 -1.68 16.61
C GLY A 18 -4.75 -2.14 16.52
N LEU A 19 -5.09 -2.96 15.52
CA LEU A 19 -6.44 -3.49 15.28
C LEU A 19 -6.79 -4.71 16.17
N PHE A 20 -5.91 -5.12 17.09
CA PHE A 20 -6.13 -6.21 18.04
C PHE A 20 -5.43 -5.83 19.36
N PRO A 21 -6.09 -5.24 20.37
CA PRO A 21 -7.03 -6.03 21.17
C PRO A 21 -8.02 -5.22 22.04
N PHE A 22 -9.21 -4.82 21.59
CA PHE A 22 -10.31 -4.52 22.54
C PHE A 22 -11.67 -4.82 21.92
N PHE A 23 -12.09 -6.09 22.03
CA PHE A 23 -13.51 -6.43 22.13
C PHE A 23 -14.03 -5.89 23.47
N GLY A 24 -14.17 -4.57 23.57
CA GLY A 24 -14.73 -3.85 24.70
C GLY A 24 -16.09 -3.31 24.33
N CYS A 25 -17.12 -3.83 24.97
CA CYS A 25 -18.50 -3.34 24.88
C CYS A 25 -18.58 -1.89 25.40
N GLY A 26 -19.18 -0.99 24.61
CA GLY A 26 -19.77 0.27 25.09
C GLY A 26 -19.18 1.56 24.51
N SER A 27 -19.93 2.25 23.65
CA SER A 27 -20.85 3.30 24.09
C SER A 27 -21.70 3.78 22.92
N ASP A 28 -22.97 4.01 23.20
CA ASP A 28 -24.00 4.45 22.26
C ASP A 28 -23.76 5.89 21.80
N ASP A 29 -23.35 6.06 20.54
CA ASP A 29 -23.80 7.13 19.65
C ASP A 29 -23.17 6.91 18.26
N VAL A 30 -23.72 5.94 17.51
CA VAL A 30 -23.40 5.77 16.10
C VAL A 30 -24.36 6.67 15.33
N THR A 31 -23.86 7.79 14.82
CA THR A 31 -24.49 8.50 13.70
C THR A 31 -24.60 7.53 12.53
N LEU A 32 -25.77 6.91 12.41
CA LEU A 32 -26.13 6.03 11.31
C LEU A 32 -26.08 6.84 10.02
N PHE A 33 -25.04 6.67 9.21
CA PHE A 33 -25.16 6.92 7.79
C PHE A 33 -26.36 6.11 7.28
N PRO A 34 -27.18 6.66 6.37
CA PRO A 34 -28.30 5.92 5.82
C PRO A 34 -27.77 4.66 5.12
N VAL A 35 -27.90 3.53 5.80
CA VAL A 35 -27.69 2.18 5.24
C VAL A 35 -28.81 1.95 4.23
N SER A 36 -28.61 2.42 3.00
CA SER A 36 -29.60 2.26 1.92
C SER A 36 -28.97 2.05 0.55
N GLU A 37 -27.64 2.06 0.42
CA GLU A 37 -26.99 1.67 -0.84
C GLU A 37 -26.36 0.29 -0.70
N GLU A 38 -26.93 -0.66 -1.44
CA GLU A 38 -26.34 -1.99 -1.68
C GLU A 38 -24.85 -1.84 -2.03
N PHE A 39 -23.98 -2.60 -1.36
CA PHE A 39 -22.55 -2.52 -1.59
C PHE A 39 -22.24 -2.96 -3.03
N LYS A 40 -21.61 -2.07 -3.79
CA LYS A 40 -21.21 -2.34 -5.17
C LYS A 40 -19.70 -2.43 -5.26
N PHE A 41 -19.24 -3.44 -5.99
CA PHE A 41 -17.81 -3.56 -6.27
C PHE A 41 -17.35 -2.32 -7.07
N PRO A 42 -16.20 -1.75 -6.74
CA PRO A 42 -15.69 -0.58 -7.43
C PRO A 42 -15.32 -0.92 -8.88
N SER A 43 -15.23 0.10 -9.74
CA SER A 43 -14.78 -0.06 -11.11
C SER A 43 -13.43 -0.76 -11.17
N GLY A 44 -13.29 -1.74 -12.08
CA GLY A 44 -12.07 -2.56 -12.20
C GLY A 44 -11.99 -3.75 -11.21
N ALA A 45 -12.96 -3.90 -10.31
CA ALA A 45 -13.08 -5.07 -9.42
C ALA A 45 -14.19 -6.05 -9.85
N SER A 46 -14.61 -6.05 -11.12
CA SER A 46 -15.68 -6.93 -11.61
C SER A 46 -15.18 -8.14 -12.42
N GLY A 47 -13.86 -8.23 -12.64
CA GLY A 47 -13.24 -9.29 -13.45
C GLY A 47 -13.16 -10.65 -12.74
N PRO A 48 -12.77 -11.73 -13.45
CA PRO A 48 -12.75 -13.10 -12.89
C PRO A 48 -11.91 -13.26 -11.63
N LEU A 49 -10.82 -12.48 -11.50
CA LEU A 49 -9.94 -12.49 -10.32
C LEU A 49 -10.55 -11.85 -9.06
N TRP A 50 -11.67 -11.15 -9.21
CA TRP A 50 -12.41 -10.51 -8.13
C TRP A 50 -13.69 -11.26 -7.76
N GLN A 51 -14.02 -12.31 -8.52
CA GLN A 51 -15.19 -13.14 -8.27
C GLN A 51 -14.76 -14.38 -7.50
N LEU A 52 -15.46 -14.67 -6.40
CA LEU A 52 -15.29 -15.91 -5.65
C LEU A 52 -16.35 -16.89 -6.11
N SER A 53 -15.92 -18.09 -6.48
CA SER A 53 -16.82 -19.19 -6.75
C SER A 53 -17.33 -19.79 -5.44
N ASP A 54 -18.45 -20.50 -5.48
CA ASP A 54 -18.95 -21.22 -4.31
C ASP A 54 -17.96 -22.29 -3.84
N ALA A 55 -17.13 -22.82 -4.76
CA ALA A 55 -16.03 -23.72 -4.43
C ALA A 55 -14.93 -23.02 -3.61
N ASP A 56 -14.59 -21.76 -3.94
CA ASP A 56 -13.65 -20.96 -3.14
C ASP A 56 -14.17 -20.73 -1.72
N ILE A 57 -15.47 -20.41 -1.59
CA ILE A 57 -16.11 -20.19 -0.29
C ILE A 57 -16.11 -21.48 0.53
N ALA A 58 -16.46 -22.62 -0.09
CA ALA A 58 -16.42 -23.92 0.56
C ALA A 58 -15.00 -24.28 1.04
N GLU A 59 -13.98 -24.05 0.22
CA GLU A 59 -12.56 -24.31 0.55
C GLU A 59 -12.12 -23.49 1.78
N ILE A 60 -12.50 -22.22 1.85
CA ILE A 60 -12.18 -21.33 2.97
C ILE A 60 -12.87 -21.82 4.25
N LEU A 61 -14.15 -22.20 4.17
CA LEU A 61 -14.92 -22.68 5.31
C LEU A 61 -14.42 -24.04 5.84
N GLU A 62 -14.06 -24.96 4.95
CA GLU A 62 -13.49 -26.26 5.30
C GLU A 62 -12.14 -26.11 6.01
N SER A 63 -11.34 -25.14 5.57
CA SER A 63 -10.01 -24.89 6.13
C SER A 63 -10.02 -24.12 7.45
N HIS A 64 -11.16 -23.60 7.90
CA HIS A 64 -11.28 -22.96 9.21
C HIS A 64 -11.31 -24.01 10.32
N SER A 65 -10.13 -24.48 10.75
CA SER A 65 -9.98 -25.32 11.95
C SER A 65 -9.99 -24.50 13.25
N ALA A 66 -10.34 -25.12 14.38
CA ALA A 66 -10.18 -24.49 15.69
C ALA A 66 -8.70 -24.11 15.94
N GLY A 67 -8.45 -22.92 16.50
CA GLY A 67 -7.10 -22.44 16.81
C GLY A 67 -6.30 -21.94 15.60
N TRP A 68 -6.94 -21.60 14.48
CA TRP A 68 -6.25 -21.02 13.31
C TRP A 68 -5.46 -19.74 13.65
N SER A 69 -5.93 -18.95 14.61
CA SER A 69 -5.28 -17.72 15.08
C SER A 69 -3.96 -17.95 15.83
N LEU A 70 -3.68 -19.19 16.23
CA LEU A 70 -2.48 -19.58 16.98
C LEU A 70 -1.36 -20.10 16.07
N ARG A 71 -1.60 -20.19 14.76
CA ARG A 71 -0.60 -20.67 13.80
C ARG A 71 0.21 -19.49 13.26
N GLU A 72 1.53 -19.68 13.17
CA GLU A 72 2.47 -18.66 12.65
C GLU A 72 2.51 -18.60 11.11
N ASP A 73 1.90 -19.56 10.42
CA ASP A 73 1.81 -19.56 8.97
C ASP A 73 0.85 -18.45 8.48
N LYS A 74 1.42 -17.49 7.75
CA LYS A 74 0.71 -16.30 7.26
C LYS A 74 -0.43 -16.61 6.29
N GLU A 75 -0.30 -17.61 5.44
CA GLU A 75 -1.34 -17.98 4.48
C GLU A 75 -2.48 -18.71 5.21
N TRP A 76 -2.14 -19.57 6.17
CA TRP A 76 -3.13 -20.19 7.06
C TRP A 76 -3.88 -19.17 7.93
N TYR A 77 -3.17 -18.17 8.45
CA TYR A 77 -3.78 -17.09 9.22
C TYR A 77 -4.80 -16.31 8.39
N LYS A 78 -4.46 -15.91 7.17
CA LYS A 78 -5.39 -15.22 6.27
C LYS A 78 -6.62 -16.08 5.94
N LYS A 79 -6.41 -17.36 5.63
CA LYS A 79 -7.51 -18.29 5.32
C LYS A 79 -8.45 -18.49 6.52
N GLY A 80 -7.88 -18.59 7.72
CA GLY A 80 -8.64 -18.64 8.97
C GLY A 80 -9.44 -17.35 9.22
N TYR A 81 -8.83 -16.19 9.00
CA TYR A 81 -9.51 -14.90 9.10
C TYR A 81 -10.69 -14.77 8.12
N HIS A 82 -10.49 -15.14 6.85
CA HIS A 82 -11.56 -15.16 5.84
C HIS A 82 -12.69 -16.11 6.22
N GLY A 83 -12.36 -17.29 6.74
CA GLY A 83 -13.34 -18.23 7.27
C GLY A 83 -14.11 -17.68 8.47
N GLN A 84 -13.47 -16.89 9.33
CA GLN A 84 -14.16 -16.23 10.44
C GLN A 84 -15.14 -15.17 9.93
N LEU A 85 -14.75 -14.35 8.95
CA LEU A 85 -15.63 -13.35 8.35
C LEU A 85 -16.89 -14.00 7.75
N LEU A 86 -16.72 -15.08 6.98
CA LEU A 86 -17.83 -15.85 6.40
C LEU A 86 -18.73 -16.46 7.48
N LYS A 87 -18.18 -16.96 8.59
CA LYS A 87 -18.98 -17.52 9.70
C LYS A 87 -19.75 -16.45 10.46
N GLN A 88 -19.17 -15.27 10.64
CA GLN A 88 -19.74 -14.21 11.46
C GLN A 88 -20.79 -13.40 10.70
N PHE A 89 -20.52 -13.07 9.44
CA PHE A 89 -21.36 -12.17 8.64
C PHE A 89 -22.09 -12.86 7.49
N GLY A 90 -21.75 -14.11 7.20
CA GLY A 90 -22.28 -14.84 6.06
C GLY A 90 -21.60 -14.50 4.74
N ASP A 91 -22.15 -15.05 3.67
CA ASP A 91 -21.68 -14.86 2.30
C ASP A 91 -22.35 -13.63 1.65
N ILE A 92 -21.95 -12.45 2.10
CA ILE A 92 -22.46 -11.15 1.63
C ILE A 92 -21.44 -10.41 0.76
N PRO A 93 -21.86 -9.42 -0.06
CA PRO A 93 -20.97 -8.72 -0.98
C PRO A 93 -19.71 -8.11 -0.34
N GLU A 94 -19.84 -7.54 0.85
CA GLU A 94 -18.73 -6.93 1.61
C GLU A 94 -17.67 -7.98 1.97
N VAL A 95 -18.11 -9.14 2.48
CA VAL A 95 -17.21 -10.25 2.83
C VAL A 95 -16.55 -10.82 1.58
N ARG A 96 -17.33 -11.04 0.51
CA ARG A 96 -16.79 -11.50 -0.78
C ARG A 96 -15.75 -10.53 -1.31
N TYR A 97 -15.99 -9.23 -1.22
CA TYR A 97 -15.04 -8.21 -1.67
C TYR A 97 -13.75 -8.21 -0.85
N LEU A 98 -13.82 -8.33 0.48
CA LEU A 98 -12.60 -8.38 1.32
C LEU A 98 -11.72 -9.59 1.00
N ILE A 99 -12.34 -10.75 0.83
CA ILE A 99 -11.64 -11.98 0.47
C ILE A 99 -11.03 -11.84 -0.94
N ALA A 100 -11.81 -11.37 -1.92
CA ALA A 100 -11.34 -11.14 -3.27
C ALA A 100 -10.19 -10.12 -3.30
N PHE A 101 -10.32 -9.02 -2.56
CA PHE A 101 -9.28 -8.01 -2.41
C PHE A 101 -7.99 -8.63 -1.87
N ASP A 102 -8.03 -9.39 -0.80
CA ASP A 102 -6.83 -9.98 -0.21
C ASP A 102 -6.17 -11.05 -1.11
N ARG A 103 -6.97 -11.82 -1.87
CA ARG A 103 -6.49 -12.82 -2.84
C ARG A 103 -6.02 -12.22 -4.16
N HIS A 104 -6.50 -11.03 -4.52
CA HIS A 104 -6.21 -10.45 -5.83
C HIS A 104 -4.70 -10.26 -6.06
N PRO A 105 -4.12 -10.88 -7.10
CA PRO A 105 -2.70 -10.73 -7.40
C PRO A 105 -2.42 -9.36 -8.01
N GLY A 106 -1.46 -8.63 -7.46
CA GLY A 106 -0.99 -7.36 -8.02
C GLY A 106 -1.39 -6.12 -7.23
N GLN A 107 -1.24 -4.95 -7.87
CA GLN A 107 -1.52 -3.66 -7.24
C GLN A 107 -3.03 -3.38 -7.25
N LYS A 108 -3.49 -2.70 -6.21
CA LYS A 108 -4.86 -2.20 -6.10
C LYS A 108 -4.93 -0.72 -6.39
N THR A 109 -6.04 -0.27 -6.98
CA THR A 109 -6.33 1.15 -7.19
C THR A 109 -6.81 1.78 -5.89
N ARG A 110 -6.84 3.13 -5.85
CA ARG A 110 -7.36 3.87 -4.71
C ARG A 110 -8.83 3.53 -4.44
N GLU A 111 -9.65 3.43 -5.48
CA GLU A 111 -11.08 3.05 -5.39
C GLU A 111 -11.23 1.68 -4.74
N GLN A 112 -10.32 0.75 -5.05
CA GLN A 112 -10.33 -0.58 -4.45
C GLN A 112 -9.97 -0.53 -2.96
N PHE A 113 -9.03 0.32 -2.56
CA PHE A 113 -8.74 0.55 -1.14
C PHE A 113 -9.92 1.22 -0.42
N ILE A 114 -10.57 2.21 -1.04
CA ILE A 114 -11.75 2.87 -0.48
C ILE A 114 -12.87 1.85 -0.27
N ALA A 115 -13.19 1.03 -1.27
CA ALA A 115 -14.20 -0.02 -1.15
C ALA A 115 -13.85 -1.06 -0.08
N LYS A 116 -12.55 -1.32 0.17
CA LYS A 116 -12.12 -2.21 1.25
C LYS A 116 -12.42 -1.58 2.61
N SER A 117 -12.08 -0.32 2.80
CA SER A 117 -12.36 0.41 4.04
C SER A 117 -13.87 0.58 4.26
N GLU A 118 -14.64 0.78 3.19
CA GLU A 118 -16.10 0.84 3.25
C GLU A 118 -16.70 -0.51 3.67
N ALA A 119 -16.27 -1.61 3.06
CA ALA A 119 -16.69 -2.96 3.45
C ALA A 119 -16.37 -3.23 4.93
N LEU A 120 -15.17 -2.86 5.41
CA LEU A 120 -14.81 -3.01 6.81
C LEU A 120 -15.70 -2.18 7.74
N HIS A 121 -16.00 -0.93 7.40
CA HIS A 121 -16.88 -0.08 8.20
C HIS A 121 -18.33 -0.60 8.24
N ARG A 122 -18.83 -1.16 7.13
CA ARG A 122 -20.15 -1.80 7.08
C ARG A 122 -20.24 -3.05 7.97
N LEU A 123 -19.18 -3.87 7.98
CA LEU A 123 -19.13 -5.08 8.81
C LEU A 123 -18.89 -4.76 10.30
N PHE A 124 -18.14 -3.70 10.59
CA PHE A 124 -17.74 -3.32 11.95
C PHE A 124 -17.93 -1.81 12.16
N PRO A 125 -19.18 -1.31 12.27
CA PRO A 125 -19.44 0.12 12.33
C PRO A 125 -18.97 0.70 13.67
N ASN A 126 -17.76 1.26 13.68
CA ASN A 126 -17.15 1.91 14.84
C ASN A 126 -16.29 3.12 14.40
N GLU A 127 -15.83 3.90 15.37
CA GLU A 127 -15.04 5.11 15.11
C GLU A 127 -13.74 4.79 14.36
N GLU A 128 -13.07 3.70 14.71
CA GLU A 128 -11.81 3.29 14.08
C GLU A 128 -11.96 2.98 12.59
N THR A 129 -12.98 2.20 12.20
CA THR A 129 -13.24 1.89 10.78
C THR A 129 -13.73 3.12 10.02
N LEU A 130 -14.44 4.03 10.67
CA LEU A 130 -14.84 5.31 10.09
C LEU A 130 -13.61 6.19 9.82
N GLU A 131 -12.70 6.31 10.79
CA GLU A 131 -11.44 7.04 10.61
C GLU A 131 -10.60 6.42 9.50
N ALA A 132 -10.47 5.09 9.47
CA ALA A 132 -9.74 4.38 8.42
C ALA A 132 -10.33 4.68 7.02
N LEU A 133 -11.66 4.68 6.88
CA LEU A 133 -12.34 5.04 5.63
C LEU A 133 -12.06 6.51 5.24
N GLN A 134 -12.15 7.44 6.19
CA GLN A 134 -11.87 8.85 5.95
C GLN A 134 -10.41 9.10 5.53
N GLN A 135 -9.45 8.42 6.18
CA GLN A 135 -8.04 8.49 5.82
C GLN A 135 -7.79 7.88 4.43
N THR A 136 -8.41 6.74 4.13
CA THR A 136 -8.29 6.06 2.83
C THR A 136 -8.80 6.94 1.70
N THR A 137 -9.91 7.66 1.92
CA THR A 137 -10.49 8.59 0.95
C THR A 137 -9.56 9.78 0.67
N LYS A 138 -8.70 10.15 1.61
CA LYS A 138 -7.71 11.23 1.45
C LYS A 138 -6.40 10.76 0.79
N LEU A 139 -6.24 9.46 0.55
CA LEU A 139 -5.05 8.96 -0.15
C LEU A 139 -5.01 9.56 -1.57
N PRO A 140 -3.83 9.94 -2.07
CA PRO A 140 -3.67 10.31 -3.47
C PRO A 140 -3.99 9.10 -4.35
N ASP A 141 -4.45 9.36 -5.57
CA ASP A 141 -4.72 8.29 -6.52
C ASP A 141 -3.46 7.44 -6.72
N LEU A 142 -3.56 6.17 -6.32
CA LEU A 142 -2.48 5.20 -6.46
C LEU A 142 -2.38 4.67 -7.91
N THR A 143 -3.20 5.17 -8.82
CA THR A 143 -3.02 4.99 -10.25
C THR A 143 -1.71 5.64 -10.66
N LYS A 144 -0.64 4.85 -10.66
CA LYS A 144 0.32 4.96 -11.75
C LYS A 144 -0.46 4.87 -13.08
N PRO A 145 -0.08 5.66 -14.11
CA PRO A 145 -0.56 5.43 -15.46
C PRO A 145 -0.37 3.95 -15.85
N GLY A 146 -1.29 3.46 -16.69
CA GLY A 146 -1.60 2.05 -16.88
C GLY A 146 -0.41 1.12 -17.16
N ARG A 147 -0.49 -0.11 -16.63
CA ARG A 147 0.48 -1.21 -16.82
C ARG A 147 0.62 -1.74 -18.27
N SER A 148 0.17 -1.01 -19.29
CA SER A 148 0.58 -1.29 -20.67
C SER A 148 1.61 -0.30 -21.20
N GLU A 149 1.82 0.83 -20.51
CA GLU A 149 2.78 1.85 -20.93
C GLU A 149 4.17 1.49 -20.40
N THR A 150 5.09 1.18 -21.31
CA THR A 150 6.51 1.06 -21.03
C THR A 150 7.05 2.39 -20.53
N GLU A 151 8.15 2.37 -19.78
CA GLU A 151 8.82 3.60 -19.31
C GLU A 151 9.08 4.58 -20.47
N SER A 152 9.46 4.05 -21.64
CA SER A 152 9.68 4.82 -22.87
C SER A 152 8.41 5.50 -23.39
N GLU A 153 7.26 4.81 -23.35
CA GLU A 153 5.98 5.38 -23.78
C GLU A 153 5.52 6.47 -22.80
N TRP A 154 5.73 6.29 -21.49
CA TRP A 154 5.40 7.32 -20.49
C TRP A 154 6.25 8.57 -20.69
N ILE A 155 7.56 8.42 -20.90
CA ILE A 155 8.45 9.56 -21.18
C ILE A 155 8.05 10.28 -22.47
N ALA A 156 7.57 9.54 -23.48
CA ALA A 156 7.09 10.12 -24.73
C ALA A 156 5.76 10.87 -24.56
N ARG A 157 4.87 10.38 -23.69
CA ARG A 157 3.57 10.98 -23.38
C ARG A 157 3.71 12.24 -22.52
N ASP A 158 4.41 12.12 -21.40
CA ASP A 158 4.54 13.17 -20.40
C ASP A 158 5.90 13.10 -19.68
N PRO A 159 6.93 13.74 -20.24
CA PRO A 159 8.26 13.73 -19.67
C PRO A 159 8.36 14.52 -18.35
N GLU A 160 7.49 15.50 -18.13
CA GLU A 160 7.46 16.30 -16.90
C GLU A 160 6.90 15.46 -15.75
N GLU A 161 5.81 14.72 -15.99
CA GLU A 161 5.25 13.79 -15.00
C GLU A 161 6.26 12.69 -14.63
N TYR A 162 6.98 12.13 -15.61
CA TYR A 162 8.06 11.17 -15.35
C TYR A 162 9.20 11.80 -14.53
N TYR A 163 9.59 13.04 -14.86
CA TYR A 163 10.61 13.77 -14.12
C TYR A 163 10.21 13.99 -12.66
N GLU A 164 8.98 14.43 -12.40
CA GLU A 164 8.46 14.59 -11.04
C GLU A 164 8.44 13.25 -10.28
N TYR A 165 8.00 12.17 -10.92
CA TYR A 165 8.00 10.84 -10.33
C TYR A 165 9.41 10.39 -9.92
N LEU A 166 10.38 10.56 -10.82
CA LEU A 166 11.78 10.23 -10.57
C LEU A 166 12.36 11.10 -9.45
N LEU A 167 12.11 12.40 -9.50
CA LEU A 167 12.59 13.36 -8.51
C LEU A 167 12.02 13.06 -7.12
N ARG A 168 10.71 12.82 -7.00
CA ARG A 168 10.08 12.43 -5.72
C ARG A 168 10.70 11.15 -5.16
N SER A 169 10.97 10.17 -6.02
CA SER A 169 11.60 8.91 -5.62
C SER A 169 13.03 9.10 -5.10
N LEU A 170 13.82 9.96 -5.77
CA LEU A 170 15.18 10.28 -5.37
C LEU A 170 15.22 11.16 -4.11
N ILE A 171 14.36 12.18 -3.98
CA ILE A 171 14.25 13.02 -2.78
C ILE A 171 13.86 12.16 -1.58
N LYS A 172 12.88 11.26 -1.74
CA LYS A 172 12.47 10.34 -0.68
C LYS A 172 13.65 9.49 -0.19
N ARG A 173 14.55 9.08 -1.10
CA ARG A 173 15.71 8.27 -0.76
C ARG A 173 16.84 9.13 -0.18
N TYR A 174 17.28 10.17 -0.86
CA TYR A 174 18.54 10.87 -0.56
C TYR A 174 18.36 12.22 0.12
N GLY A 175 17.13 12.70 0.24
CA GLY A 175 16.83 14.06 0.68
C GLY A 175 16.79 15.04 -0.49
N ASP A 176 16.36 16.25 -0.18
CA ASP A 176 16.27 17.36 -1.14
C ASP A 176 17.64 18.04 -1.27
N ILE A 177 18.53 17.45 -2.09
CA ILE A 177 19.90 17.90 -2.31
C ILE A 177 20.20 18.08 -3.81
N PRO A 178 21.14 18.98 -4.19
CA PRO A 178 21.41 19.30 -5.61
C PRO A 178 21.74 18.10 -6.51
N GLU A 179 22.37 17.06 -5.96
CA GLU A 179 22.75 15.85 -6.66
C GLU A 179 21.53 15.05 -7.15
N VAL A 180 20.44 15.08 -6.40
CA VAL A 180 19.18 14.42 -6.77
C VAL A 180 18.60 15.04 -8.05
N TYR A 181 18.58 16.37 -8.14
CA TYR A 181 18.14 17.07 -9.35
C TYR A 181 19.07 16.79 -10.53
N THR A 182 20.38 16.73 -10.27
CA THR A 182 21.40 16.42 -11.29
C THR A 182 21.16 15.03 -11.89
N VAL A 183 20.89 14.03 -11.04
CA VAL A 183 20.58 12.67 -11.46
C VAL A 183 19.23 12.61 -12.19
N ALA A 184 18.18 13.21 -11.65
CA ALA A 184 16.86 13.23 -12.27
C ALA A 184 16.90 13.84 -13.68
N HIS A 185 17.57 14.98 -13.82
CA HIS A 185 17.72 15.69 -15.10
C HIS A 185 18.53 14.88 -16.12
N PHE A 186 19.62 14.24 -15.67
CA PHE A 186 20.45 13.40 -16.53
C PHE A 186 19.68 12.18 -17.03
N VAL A 187 18.97 11.48 -16.14
CA VAL A 187 18.19 10.28 -16.48
C VAL A 187 17.07 10.63 -17.46
N LEU A 188 16.33 11.72 -17.24
CA LEU A 188 15.32 12.18 -18.19
C LEU A 188 15.94 12.43 -19.58
N LYS A 189 17.02 13.23 -19.66
CA LYS A 189 17.73 13.50 -20.93
C LYS A 189 18.18 12.21 -21.62
N TYR A 190 18.79 11.29 -20.88
CA TYR A 190 19.27 10.01 -21.41
C TYR A 190 18.11 9.19 -21.98
N LYS A 191 17.00 9.11 -21.26
CA LYS A 191 15.82 8.34 -21.65
C LYS A 191 15.05 8.96 -22.81
N GLN A 192 15.10 10.28 -22.97
CA GLN A 192 14.59 11.00 -24.13
C GLN A 192 15.48 10.86 -25.38
N GLY A 193 16.61 10.16 -25.29
CA GLY A 193 17.57 10.05 -26.39
C GLY A 193 18.30 11.36 -26.69
N ALA A 194 18.31 12.32 -25.76
CA ALA A 194 19.01 13.57 -25.94
C ALA A 194 20.52 13.35 -26.02
N LYS A 195 21.21 14.16 -26.84
CA LYS A 195 22.67 14.10 -26.95
C LYS A 195 23.31 14.53 -25.63
N LEU A 196 23.89 13.57 -24.92
CA LEU A 196 24.63 13.84 -23.70
C LEU A 196 26.01 14.38 -24.03
N ILE A 197 26.34 15.53 -23.44
CA ILE A 197 27.66 16.16 -23.56
C ILE A 197 28.57 15.74 -22.40
N GLY A 198 29.89 15.85 -22.58
CA GLY A 198 30.86 15.37 -21.58
C GLY A 198 30.72 16.03 -20.20
N THR A 199 30.20 17.26 -20.13
CA THR A 199 29.87 17.94 -18.87
C THR A 199 28.71 17.29 -18.15
N ASP A 200 27.64 16.93 -18.86
CA ASP A 200 26.45 16.26 -18.28
C ASP A 200 26.84 14.91 -17.66
N VAL A 201 27.66 14.12 -18.38
CA VAL A 201 28.14 12.82 -17.90
C VAL A 201 29.03 12.98 -16.66
N ARG A 202 29.90 13.99 -16.62
CA ARG A 202 30.76 14.25 -15.45
C ARG A 202 29.94 14.68 -14.23
N ALA A 203 28.98 15.58 -14.40
CA ALA A 203 28.09 16.03 -13.34
C ALA A 203 27.28 14.87 -12.77
N TYR A 204 26.71 14.02 -13.64
CA TYR A 204 26.01 12.81 -13.25
C TYR A 204 26.90 11.84 -12.45
N LYS A 205 28.12 11.56 -12.93
CA LYS A 205 29.06 10.67 -12.22
C LYS A 205 29.43 11.20 -10.84
N ALA A 206 29.69 12.50 -10.72
CA ALA A 206 30.00 13.13 -9.45
C ALA A 206 28.80 13.05 -8.47
N ALA A 207 27.59 13.35 -8.97
CA ALA A 207 26.36 13.24 -8.19
C ALA A 207 26.13 11.80 -7.72
N MET A 208 26.22 10.81 -8.62
CA MET A 208 26.07 9.40 -8.27
C MET A 208 27.10 8.90 -7.27
N ALA A 209 28.37 9.34 -7.39
CA ALA A 209 29.39 9.01 -6.41
C ALA A 209 29.05 9.55 -5.01
N HIS A 210 28.55 10.79 -4.93
CA HIS A 210 28.09 11.37 -3.68
C HIS A 210 26.88 10.61 -3.10
N LEU A 211 25.85 10.32 -3.90
CA LEU A 211 24.68 9.55 -3.47
C LEU A 211 25.05 8.14 -3.00
N SER A 212 25.99 7.48 -3.68
CA SER A 212 26.51 6.17 -3.28
C SER A 212 27.23 6.21 -1.93
N ASN A 213 27.99 7.28 -1.66
CA ASN A 213 28.62 7.46 -0.35
C ASN A 213 27.58 7.66 0.77
N LEU A 214 26.47 8.35 0.49
CA LEU A 214 25.36 8.48 1.45
C LEU A 214 24.70 7.13 1.75
N ASP A 215 24.53 6.27 0.74
CA ASP A 215 24.03 4.91 0.95
C ASP A 215 25.01 4.09 1.81
N ALA A 216 26.31 4.11 1.50
CA ALA A 216 27.33 3.40 2.29
C ALA A 216 27.40 3.87 3.76
N GLN A 217 27.26 5.19 4.00
CA GLN A 217 27.21 5.74 5.37
C GLN A 217 25.95 5.32 6.13
N ARG A 218 24.82 5.10 5.44
CA ARG A 218 23.58 4.62 6.06
C ARG A 218 23.63 3.14 6.41
N GLU A 219 24.28 2.35 5.57
CA GLU A 219 24.52 0.92 5.82
C GLU A 219 25.52 0.71 6.97
N GLY A 220 26.61 1.49 7.01
CA GLY A 220 27.58 1.43 8.11
C GLY A 220 26.99 1.80 9.47
N LYS A 221 26.04 2.75 9.52
CA LYS A 221 25.33 3.14 10.76
C LYS A 221 24.26 2.15 11.22
N GLN A 222 23.94 1.12 10.43
CA GLN A 222 23.02 0.04 10.84
C GLN A 222 23.75 -1.15 11.48
N GLY A 223 25.09 -1.21 11.41
CA GLY A 223 25.90 -2.29 11.99
C GLY A 223 26.50 -1.99 13.38
N GLU A 224 26.32 -0.77 13.90
CA GLU A 224 26.72 -0.37 15.25
C GLU A 224 25.46 -0.20 16.12
N GLU A 225 24.79 -1.29 16.45
CA GLU A 225 23.83 -1.31 17.56
C GLU A 225 24.62 -1.81 18.79
N PRO A 226 24.76 -1.01 19.86
CA PRO A 226 25.49 -1.46 21.05
C PRO A 226 24.69 -2.59 21.72
N ASP A 227 25.37 -3.71 21.96
CA ASP A 227 24.90 -4.77 22.86
C ASP A 227 24.82 -4.18 24.28
N ASP A 228 23.66 -3.62 24.64
CA ASP A 228 23.26 -3.33 26.02
C ASP A 228 22.08 -4.22 26.42
#